data_AF-A0A101IRN0-F1
#
_entry.id   AF-A0A101IRN0-F1
#
_cell.length_a   1.000
_cell.length_b   1.000
_cell.length_c   1.000
_cell.angle_alpha   90.00
_cell.angle_beta   90.00
_cell.angle_gamma   90.00
#
_symmetry.space_group_name_H-M   'P 1'
#
loop_
_entity.id
_entity.type
_entity.pdbx_description
1 polymer ?
#
loop_
_entity_poly.entity_id
_entity_poly.type
_entity_poly.pdbx_seq_one_letter_code
_entity_poly.pdbx_strand_id
1 'polypeptide(L)'
;MTLPRAGVLLAAVVLALYAITAAVVLTAPYGDPFNVIARLTALWGFLALAIAAILTPLLREIMMVFGRPFLAVHHTFAAIGLLLPTLIRLPSP
;
A
#
# COMPACT_ATOMS: atom_id res chain seq x y z
N MET A 1 -21.32 2.09 -8.70
CA MET A 1 -20.58 2.75 -9.80
C MET A 1 -19.56 1.76 -10.34
N THR A 2 -19.60 1.46 -11.63
CA THR A 2 -18.59 0.60 -12.28
C THR A 2 -17.29 1.38 -12.46
N LEU A 3 -16.16 0.83 -12.03
CA LEU A 3 -14.86 1.45 -12.23
C LEU A 3 -14.54 1.52 -13.74
N PRO A 4 -13.97 2.62 -14.24
CA PRO A 4 -13.44 2.66 -15.61
C PRO A 4 -12.31 1.63 -15.75
N ARG A 5 -12.07 1.11 -16.96
CA ARG A 5 -11.03 0.10 -17.22
C ARG A 5 -9.66 0.50 -16.66
N ALA A 6 -9.31 1.78 -16.78
CA ALA A 6 -8.08 2.34 -16.20
C ALA A 6 -8.02 2.21 -14.67
N GLY A 7 -9.15 2.37 -13.97
CA GLY A 7 -9.23 2.17 -12.53
C GLY A 7 -9.14 0.71 -12.10
N VAL A 8 -9.71 -0.19 -12.89
CA VAL A 8 -9.53 -1.63 -12.68
C VAL A 8 -8.06 -2.01 -12.85
N LEU A 9 -7.40 -1.50 -13.90
CA LEU A 9 -5.97 -1.74 -14.14
C LEU A 9 -5.11 -1.17 -13.02
N LEU A 10 -5.34 0.07 -12.59
CA LEU A 10 -4.60 0.68 -11.48
C LEU A 10 -4.80 -0.12 -10.19
N ALA A 11 -6.03 -0.50 -9.86
CA ALA A 11 -6.31 -1.31 -8.67
C ALA A 11 -5.63 -2.69 -8.76
N ALA A 12 -5.62 -3.31 -9.94
CA ALA A 12 -4.94 -4.59 -10.17
C ALA A 12 -3.42 -4.46 -10.03
N VAL A 13 -2.80 -3.39 -10.54
CA VAL A 13 -1.36 -3.12 -10.38
C VAL A 13 -1.02 -2.90 -8.91
N VAL A 14 -1.79 -2.07 -8.20
CA VAL A 14 -1.60 -1.86 -6.76
C VAL A 14 -1.70 -3.19 -6.01
N LEU A 15 -2.75 -3.98 -6.26
CA LEU A 15 -2.93 -5.28 -5.63
C LEU A 15 -1.78 -6.25 -5.96
N ALA A 16 -1.32 -6.28 -7.20
CA ALA A 16 -0.18 -7.10 -7.62
C ALA A 16 1.10 -6.70 -6.88
N LEU A 17 1.36 -5.41 -6.69
CA LEU A 17 2.52 -4.95 -5.91
C LEU A 17 2.45 -5.45 -4.46
N TYR A 18 1.29 -5.32 -3.80
CA TYR A 18 1.10 -5.86 -2.44
C TYR A 18 1.28 -7.37 -2.38
N ALA A 19 0.76 -8.11 -3.37
CA ALA A 19 0.88 -9.56 -3.45
C ALA A 19 2.33 -10.01 -3.69
N ILE A 20 3.06 -9.34 -4.58
CA ILE A 20 4.47 -9.65 -4.87
C ILE A 20 5.32 -9.43 -3.62
N THR A 21 5.17 -8.29 -2.93
CA THR A 21 5.94 -8.06 -1.69
C THR A 21 5.58 -9.09 -0.62
N ALA A 22 4.32 -9.51 -0.54
CA ALA A 22 3.93 -10.57 0.38
C ALA A 22 4.55 -11.92 0.03
N ALA A 23 4.51 -12.32 -1.25
CA ALA A 23 5.12 -13.56 -1.71
C ALA A 23 6.64 -13.58 -1.41
N VAL A 24 7.35 -12.48 -1.66
CA VAL A 24 8.78 -12.36 -1.36
C VAL A 24 9.06 -12.55 0.13
N VAL A 25 8.26 -11.93 1.01
CA VAL A 25 8.46 -12.05 2.46
C VAL A 25 8.06 -13.44 2.97
N LEU A 26 6.98 -14.02 2.48
CA LEU A 26 6.49 -15.32 2.94
C LEU A 26 7.34 -16.51 2.44
N THR A 27 8.10 -16.33 1.36
CA THR A 27 8.98 -17.39 0.80
C THR A 27 10.42 -17.29 1.30
N ALA A 28 10.79 -16.22 1.99
CA ALA A 28 12.11 -16.07 2.56
C ALA A 28 12.27 -16.90 3.85
N PRO A 29 13.47 -17.46 4.11
CA PRO A 29 13.71 -18.34 5.25
C PRO A 29 13.85 -17.53 6.54
N TYR A 30 12.73 -17.09 7.10
CA TYR A 30 12.68 -16.42 8.40
C TYR A 30 12.45 -17.44 9.51
N GLY A 31 13.27 -17.38 10.57
CA GLY A 31 13.16 -18.25 11.74
C GLY A 31 12.09 -17.84 12.76
N ASP A 32 11.53 -16.64 12.63
CA ASP A 32 10.61 -16.05 13.61
C ASP A 32 9.42 -15.34 12.91
N PRO A 33 8.16 -15.74 13.20
CA PRO A 33 6.96 -15.09 12.68
C PRO A 33 6.85 -13.60 12.98
N PHE A 34 7.39 -13.10 14.10
CA PHE A 34 7.37 -11.66 14.40
C PHE A 34 8.19 -10.86 13.39
N ASN A 35 9.34 -11.39 12.97
CA ASN A 35 10.15 -10.78 11.91
C ASN A 35 9.45 -10.74 10.56
N VAL A 36 8.63 -11.76 10.23
CA VAL A 36 7.81 -11.80 9.02
C VAL A 36 6.76 -10.69 9.05
N ILE A 37 6.01 -10.59 10.16
CA ILE A 37 4.98 -9.56 10.35
C ILE A 37 5.60 -8.17 10.29
N ALA A 38 6.71 -7.96 11.00
CA ALA A 38 7.44 -6.70 11.00
C ALA A 38 7.86 -6.29 9.58
N ARG A 39 8.48 -7.20 8.83
CA ARG A 39 8.88 -6.91 7.44
C ARG A 39 7.70 -6.60 6.54
N LEU A 40 6.61 -7.36 6.65
CA LEU A 40 5.39 -7.14 5.88
C LEU A 40 4.80 -5.75 6.17
N THR A 41 4.63 -5.38 7.43
CA THR A 41 4.04 -4.08 7.80
C THR A 41 4.94 -2.93 7.37
N ALA A 42 6.27 -3.02 7.51
CA ALA A 42 7.18 -2.02 6.98
C ALA A 42 7.05 -1.87 5.45
N LEU A 43 7.16 -2.97 4.70
CA LEU A 43 7.16 -2.91 3.23
C LEU A 43 5.82 -2.43 2.68
N TRP A 44 4.70 -2.94 3.19
CA TRP A 44 3.37 -2.50 2.78
C TRP A 44 3.10 -1.04 3.16
N GLY A 45 3.63 -0.56 4.28
CA GLY A 45 3.58 0.85 4.65
C GLY A 45 4.40 1.74 3.73
N PHE A 46 5.66 1.39 3.45
CA PHE A 46 6.48 2.11 2.48
C PHE A 46 5.87 2.12 1.08
N LEU A 47 5.28 1.01 0.64
CA LEU A 47 4.59 0.92 -0.64
C LEU A 47 3.38 1.86 -0.68
N ALA A 48 2.59 1.92 0.40
CA ALA A 48 1.46 2.85 0.50
C ALA A 48 1.91 4.32 0.43
N LEU A 49 3.00 4.69 1.12
CA LEU A 49 3.58 6.03 1.04
C LEU A 49 4.06 6.37 -0.37
N ALA A 50 4.75 5.43 -1.03
CA ALA A 50 5.22 5.61 -2.39
C ALA A 50 4.06 5.84 -3.36
N ILE A 51 2.98 5.05 -3.23
CA ILE A 51 1.75 5.26 -4.00
C ILE A 51 1.20 6.65 -3.72
N ALA A 52 0.98 7.02 -2.45
CA ALA A 52 0.45 8.34 -2.09
C ALA A 52 1.26 9.49 -2.69
N ALA A 53 2.61 9.40 -2.66
CA ALA A 53 3.50 10.39 -3.27
C ALA A 53 3.31 10.48 -4.79
N ILE A 54 3.30 9.34 -5.50
CA ILE A 54 3.12 9.27 -6.96
C ILE A 54 1.74 9.80 -7.39
N LEU A 55 0.71 9.67 -6.55
CA LEU A 55 -0.62 10.21 -6.87
C LEU A 55 -0.66 11.75 -6.93
N THR A 56 0.26 12.45 -6.24
CA THR A 56 0.25 13.92 -6.07
C THR A 56 0.13 14.71 -7.38
N PRO A 57 0.94 14.44 -8.43
CA PRO A 57 0.80 15.12 -9.72
C PRO A 57 -0.43 14.67 -10.55
N LEU A 58 -1.13 13.60 -10.16
CA LEU A 58 -2.20 12.95 -10.93
C LEU A 58 -3.61 13.26 -10.38
N LEU A 59 -3.81 14.48 -9.86
CA LEU A 59 -5.01 14.84 -9.11
C LEU A 59 -6.29 14.64 -9.93
N ARG A 60 -6.28 15.06 -11.20
CA ARG A 60 -7.45 15.00 -12.09
C ARG A 60 -7.77 13.57 -12.49
N GLU A 61 -6.75 12.81 -12.85
CA GLU A 61 -6.82 11.41 -13.27
C GLU A 61 -7.38 10.54 -12.14
N ILE A 62 -6.92 10.75 -10.90
CA ILE A 62 -7.38 9.99 -9.74
C ILE A 62 -8.84 10.25 -9.43
N MET A 63 -9.30 11.50 -9.55
CA MET A 63 -10.73 11.80 -9.38
C MET A 63 -11.57 11.14 -10.48
N MET A 64 -11.11 11.12 -11.73
CA MET A 64 -11.80 10.44 -12.83
C MET A 64 -11.81 8.91 -12.67
N VAL A 65 -10.71 8.34 -12.18
CA VAL A 65 -10.51 6.90 -12.06
C VAL A 65 -11.29 6.32 -10.89
N PHE A 66 -11.25 6.97 -9.72
CA PHE A 66 -11.88 6.45 -8.50
C PHE A 66 -13.27 7.03 -8.24
N GLY A 67 -13.67 8.09 -8.94
CA GLY A 67 -14.94 8.78 -8.69
C GLY A 67 -15.05 9.39 -7.29
N ARG A 68 -13.90 9.54 -6.60
CA ARG A 68 -13.78 10.08 -5.24
C ARG A 68 -12.79 11.25 -5.24
N PRO A 69 -12.89 12.18 -4.28
CA PRO A 69 -11.92 13.27 -4.15
C PRO A 69 -10.50 12.74 -4.00
N PHE A 70 -9.54 13.38 -4.68
CA PHE A 70 -8.12 13.03 -4.59
C PHE A 70 -7.65 12.94 -3.13
N LEU A 71 -8.01 13.92 -2.29
CA LEU A 71 -7.64 13.96 -0.89
C LEU A 71 -8.06 12.70 -0.14
N ALA A 72 -9.26 12.16 -0.41
CA ALA A 72 -9.74 10.95 0.26
C ALA A 72 -8.88 9.73 -0.12
N VAL A 73 -8.53 9.58 -1.41
CA VAL A 73 -7.71 8.47 -1.90
C VAL A 73 -6.28 8.60 -1.39
N HIS A 74 -5.67 9.78 -1.57
CA HIS A 74 -4.31 10.09 -1.14
C HIS A 74 -4.15 9.93 0.37
N HIS A 75 -5.03 10.51 1.19
CA HIS A 75 -4.93 10.39 2.64
C HIS A 75 -5.17 8.97 3.15
N THR A 76 -5.96 8.15 2.45
CA THR A 76 -6.10 6.73 2.81
C THR A 76 -4.76 6.02 2.67
N PHE A 77 -4.08 6.17 1.52
CA PHE A 77 -2.75 5.59 1.31
C PHE A 77 -1.69 6.20 2.25
N ALA A 78 -1.72 7.51 2.48
CA ALA A 78 -0.79 8.18 3.39
C ALA A 78 -0.99 7.73 4.84
N ALA A 79 -2.23 7.61 5.32
CA ALA A 79 -2.53 7.14 6.67
C ALA A 79 -2.09 5.70 6.86
N ILE A 80 -2.41 4.79 5.93
CA ILE A 80 -1.92 3.40 5.95
C ILE A 80 -0.38 3.39 5.94
N GLY A 81 0.22 4.19 5.06
CA GLY A 81 1.66 4.27 4.89
C GLY A 81 2.41 4.80 6.12
N LEU A 82 1.79 5.66 6.92
CA LEU A 82 2.34 6.11 8.20
C LEU A 82 2.07 5.12 9.33
N LEU A 83 0.86 4.54 9.39
CA LEU A 83 0.46 3.64 10.48
C LEU A 83 1.23 2.31 10.45
N LEU A 84 1.27 1.63 9.30
CA LEU A 84 1.82 0.27 9.21
C LEU A 84 3.30 0.17 9.66
N PRO A 85 4.23 1.03 9.21
CA PRO A 85 5.62 0.98 9.67
C PRO A 85 5.77 1.32 11.15
N THR A 86 4.88 2.16 11.71
CA THR A 86 4.95 2.50 13.15
C THR A 86 4.54 1.33 14.05
N LEU A 87 3.71 0.40 13.56
CA LEU A 87 3.35 -0.82 14.29
C LEU A 87 4.54 -1.77 14.50
N ILE A 88 5.61 -1.60 13.73
CA ILE A 88 6.84 -2.38 13.87
C ILE A 88 7.55 -2.13 15.21
N ARG A 89 7.26 -1.01 15.86
CA ARG A 89 7.84 -0.61 17.15
C ARG A 89 7.02 -1.18 18.33
N LEU A 90 6.69 -2.46 18.28
CA LEU A 90 6.22 -3.20 19.45
C LEU A 90 7.44 -3.88 20.09
N PRO A 91 7.61 -3.80 21.42
CA PRO A 91 8.76 -4.39 22.10
C PRO A 91 8.79 -5.90 21.82
N SER A 92 9.86 -6.36 21.17
CA SER A 92 10.23 -7.76 21.16
C SER A 92 10.53 -8.20 22.60
N PRO A 93 9.95 -9.32 23.09
CA PRO A 93 10.27 -9.84 24.41
C PRO A 93 11.76 -10.20 24.57
#